data_AF-A0A0Q5LMI2-F1
#
_entry.id   AF-A0A0Q5LMI2-F1
#
_cell.length_a   1.000
_cell.length_b   1.000
_cell.length_c   1.000
_cell.angle_alpha   90.00
_cell.angle_beta   90.00
_cell.angle_gamma   90.00
#
_symmetry.space_group_name_H-M   'P 1'
#
loop_
_entity.id
_entity.type
_entity.pdbx_description
1 polymer ?
#
loop_
_entity_poly.entity_id
_entity_poly.type
_entity_poly.pdbx_seq_one_letter_code
_entity_poly.pdbx_strand_id
1 'polypeptide(L)'
;MFRKHRGSGDDQAAIDRYEYVLATGQPDQLYRVHAEAFAALTDEQRSDLRGRLSAEIADEADRPVDDRPETLARVATDLDASRPGELTRILGPLLPVIAAHIMASPVAIALFPYGYAAGTSQWSTDAEEDGEFF
;
A
#
# COMPACT_ATOMS: atom_id res chain seq x y z
N MET A 1 -3.97 -13.45 -27.96
CA MET A 1 -2.83 -13.53 -27.03
C MET A 1 -3.26 -12.94 -25.70
N PHE A 2 -3.58 -13.77 -24.71
CA PHE A 2 -3.89 -13.32 -23.35
C PHE A 2 -2.57 -13.13 -22.59
N ARG A 3 -2.25 -11.91 -22.16
CA ARG A 3 -1.23 -11.69 -21.14
C ARG A 3 -1.78 -12.28 -19.84
N LYS A 4 -1.27 -13.44 -19.44
CA LYS A 4 -1.60 -14.09 -18.17
C LYS A 4 -1.33 -13.11 -17.02
N HIS A 5 -2.28 -13.04 -16.09
CA HIS A 5 -2.41 -12.18 -14.91
C HIS A 5 -1.23 -12.25 -13.92
N ARG A 6 -0.02 -11.86 -14.32
CA ARG A 6 1.06 -11.64 -13.34
C ARG A 6 0.78 -10.38 -12.49
N GLY A 7 0.13 -9.38 -13.08
CA GLY A 7 -0.30 -8.17 -12.37
C GLY A 7 -1.34 -8.46 -11.28
N SER A 8 -2.48 -9.07 -11.60
CA SER A 8 -3.57 -9.16 -10.62
C SER A 8 -3.26 -9.98 -9.35
N GLY A 9 -2.43 -11.04 -9.46
CA GLY A 9 -2.03 -11.83 -8.29
C GLY A 9 -1.01 -11.11 -7.41
N ASP A 10 0.05 -10.56 -8.02
CA ASP A 10 1.07 -9.81 -7.31
C ASP A 10 0.51 -8.50 -6.74
N ASP A 11 -0.39 -7.83 -7.47
CA ASP A 11 -1.12 -6.63 -7.04
C ASP A 11 -2.02 -6.95 -5.83
N GLN A 12 -2.75 -8.07 -5.84
CA GLN A 12 -3.60 -8.46 -4.71
C GLN A 12 -2.76 -8.80 -3.47
N ALA A 13 -1.68 -9.56 -3.64
CA ALA A 13 -0.75 -9.85 -2.55
C ALA A 13 -0.13 -8.57 -1.97
N ALA A 14 0.14 -7.56 -2.81
CA ALA A 14 0.61 -6.25 -2.37
C ALA A 14 -0.45 -5.55 -1.52
N ILE A 15 -1.70 -5.52 -2.00
CA ILE A 15 -2.82 -4.88 -1.31
C ILE A 15 -3.05 -5.52 0.06
N ASP A 16 -3.15 -6.85 0.13
CA ASP A 16 -3.34 -7.58 1.39
C ASP A 16 -2.22 -7.26 2.39
N ARG A 17 -0.98 -7.15 1.87
CA ARG A 17 0.19 -6.78 2.69
C ARG A 17 0.07 -5.36 3.22
N TYR A 18 -0.38 -4.43 2.40
CA TYR A 18 -0.57 -3.05 2.80
C TYR A 18 -1.69 -2.91 3.85
N GLU A 19 -2.81 -3.62 3.69
CA GLU A 19 -3.89 -3.65 4.68
C GLU A 19 -3.42 -4.19 6.03
N TYR A 20 -2.56 -5.23 6.03
CA TYR A 20 -1.93 -5.71 7.26
C TYR A 20 -1.06 -4.63 7.93
N VAL A 21 -0.28 -3.88 7.15
CA VAL A 21 0.55 -2.80 7.67
C VAL A 21 -0.32 -1.75 8.36
N LEU A 22 -1.42 -1.31 7.72
CA LEU A 22 -2.36 -0.38 8.32
C LEU A 22 -2.99 -0.93 9.61
N ALA A 23 -3.41 -2.21 9.60
CA ALA A 23 -4.08 -2.83 10.75
C ALA A 23 -3.17 -3.03 11.97
N THR A 24 -1.84 -3.09 11.78
CA THR A 24 -0.89 -3.46 12.84
C THR A 24 0.13 -2.39 13.17
N GLY A 25 0.29 -1.39 12.31
CA GLY A 25 1.30 -0.36 12.42
C GLY A 25 0.98 0.67 13.50
N GLN A 26 1.98 1.01 14.30
CA GLN A 26 1.91 2.22 15.12
C GLN A 26 2.03 3.47 14.22
N PRO A 27 1.47 4.63 14.61
CA PRO A 27 1.50 5.83 13.77
C PRO A 27 2.90 6.21 13.25
N ASP A 28 3.93 6.19 14.10
CA ASP A 28 5.32 6.44 13.67
C ASP A 28 5.86 5.43 12.66
N GLN A 29 5.40 4.18 12.71
CA GLN A 29 5.79 3.15 11.76
C GLN A 29 5.10 3.35 10.42
N LEU A 30 3.79 3.63 10.44
CA LEU A 30 3.00 3.94 9.25
C LEU A 30 3.55 5.16 8.52
N TYR A 31 3.86 6.23 9.25
CA TYR A 31 4.50 7.42 8.69
C TYR A 31 5.78 7.08 7.93
N ARG A 32 6.67 6.28 8.52
CA ARG A 32 7.94 5.89 7.87
C ARG A 32 7.70 5.06 6.61
N VAL A 33 6.75 4.13 6.65
CA VAL A 33 6.41 3.30 5.48
C VAL A 33 5.78 4.14 4.37
N HIS A 34 4.85 5.04 4.70
CA HIS A 34 4.25 5.95 3.73
C HIS A 34 5.28 6.90 3.11
N ALA A 35 6.18 7.48 3.91
CA ALA A 35 7.19 8.40 3.42
C ALA A 35 8.10 7.73 2.39
N GLU A 36 8.55 6.51 2.67
CA GLU A 36 9.35 5.71 1.73
C GLU A 36 8.57 5.38 0.45
N ALA A 37 7.33 4.89 0.60
CA ALA A 37 6.51 4.50 -0.54
C ALA A 37 6.16 5.69 -1.44
N PHE A 38 5.84 6.84 -0.84
CA PHE A 38 5.50 8.06 -1.58
C PHE A 38 6.72 8.71 -2.22
N ALA A 39 7.91 8.56 -1.64
CA ALA A 39 9.15 9.01 -2.26
C ALA A 39 9.46 8.25 -3.56
N ALA A 40 8.96 7.01 -3.70
CA ALA A 40 9.11 6.22 -4.91
C ALA A 40 8.10 6.55 -6.01
N LEU A 41 7.04 7.31 -5.71
CA LEU A 41 6.07 7.77 -6.70
C LEU A 41 6.65 8.85 -7.62
N THR A 42 6.16 8.91 -8.86
CA THR A 42 6.46 10.04 -9.76
C THR A 42 5.83 11.34 -9.26
N ASP A 43 6.32 12.48 -9.72
CA ASP A 43 5.77 13.79 -9.36
C ASP A 43 4.27 13.89 -9.71
N GLU A 44 3.87 13.36 -10.86
CA GLU A 44 2.46 13.30 -11.28
C GLU A 44 1.62 12.44 -10.34
N GLN A 45 2.12 11.27 -9.92
CA GLN A 45 1.43 10.40 -8.97
C GLN A 45 1.30 11.04 -7.58
N ARG A 46 2.31 11.80 -7.13
CA ARG A 46 2.24 12.55 -5.86
C ARG A 46 1.25 13.70 -5.95
N SER A 47 1.19 14.40 -7.08
CA SER A 47 0.17 15.42 -7.32
C SER A 47 -1.25 14.84 -7.34
N ASP A 48 -1.46 13.67 -7.96
CA ASP A 48 -2.75 12.97 -7.93
C ASP A 48 -3.11 12.56 -6.49
N LEU A 49 -2.17 11.95 -5.76
CA LEU A 49 -2.37 11.57 -4.36
C LEU A 49 -2.76 12.78 -3.50
N ARG A 50 -2.06 13.92 -3.67
CA ARG A 50 -2.38 15.17 -3.00
C ARG A 50 -3.82 15.60 -3.28
N GLY A 51 -4.22 15.62 -4.55
CA GLY A 51 -5.57 16.00 -4.97
C GLY A 51 -6.65 15.12 -4.32
N ARG A 52 -6.37 13.82 -4.22
CA ARG A 52 -7.31 12.83 -3.67
C ARG A 52 -7.43 12.91 -2.15
N LEU A 53 -6.31 13.13 -1.43
CA LEU A 53 -6.34 13.43 0.00
C LEU A 53 -7.12 14.73 0.28
N SER A 54 -6.85 15.79 -0.48
CA SER A 54 -7.55 17.07 -0.33
C SER A 54 -9.05 17.00 -0.62
N ALA A 55 -9.49 16.11 -1.52
CA ALA A 55 -10.90 15.94 -1.86
C ALA A 55 -11.72 15.29 -0.74
N GLU A 56 -11.11 14.41 0.05
CA GLU A 56 -11.79 13.62 1.09
C GLU A 56 -11.63 14.24 2.49
N ILE A 57 -10.57 15.03 2.70
CA ILE A 57 -10.36 15.76 3.95
C ILE A 57 -11.20 17.05 3.92
N ALA A 58 -12.24 17.08 4.77
CA ALA A 58 -13.17 18.20 4.86
C ALA A 58 -12.51 19.49 5.38
N ASP A 59 -11.67 19.38 6.41
CA ASP A 59 -11.01 20.51 7.05
C ASP A 59 -9.74 20.93 6.28
N GLU A 60 -9.72 22.16 5.78
CA GLU A 60 -8.59 22.70 4.99
C GLU A 60 -7.26 22.65 5.76
N ALA A 61 -7.31 22.79 7.09
CA ALA A 61 -6.13 22.76 7.95
C ALA A 61 -5.45 21.38 8.00
N ASP A 62 -6.21 20.31 7.73
CA ASP A 62 -5.71 18.93 7.76
C ASP A 62 -5.29 18.45 6.36
N ARG A 63 -5.46 19.28 5.32
CA ARG A 63 -5.09 18.94 3.94
C ARG A 63 -3.58 19.03 3.72
N PRO A 64 -3.03 18.25 2.77
CA PRO A 64 -1.63 18.35 2.40
C PRO A 64 -1.32 19.71 1.74
N VAL A 65 -0.39 20.45 2.35
CA VAL A 65 0.05 21.78 1.89
C VAL A 65 0.88 21.72 0.60
N ASP A 66 1.54 20.59 0.35
CA ASP A 66 2.33 20.30 -0.85
C ASP A 66 2.25 18.80 -1.21
N ASP A 67 2.92 18.42 -2.30
CA ASP A 67 3.03 17.04 -2.80
C ASP A 67 4.36 16.39 -2.39
N ARG A 68 5.02 16.90 -1.34
CA ARG A 68 6.23 16.27 -0.82
C ARG A 68 5.89 14.93 -0.16
N PRO A 69 6.75 13.91 -0.30
CA PRO A 69 6.52 12.60 0.30
C PRO A 69 6.25 12.67 1.80
N GLU A 70 6.98 13.52 2.54
CA GLU A 70 6.84 13.63 3.99
C GLU A 70 5.49 14.24 4.40
N THR A 71 5.05 15.26 3.67
CA THR A 71 3.75 15.92 3.89
C THR A 71 2.60 14.96 3.62
N LEU A 72 2.66 14.26 2.48
CA LEU A 72 1.64 13.26 2.11
C LEU A 72 1.60 12.11 3.13
N ALA A 73 2.76 11.64 3.59
CA ALA A 73 2.87 10.58 4.58
C ALA A 73 2.30 10.98 5.94
N ARG A 74 2.56 12.22 6.38
CA ARG A 74 1.99 12.79 7.61
C ARG A 74 0.47 12.76 7.55
N VAL A 75 -0.10 13.37 6.52
CA VAL A 75 -1.56 13.46 6.35
C VAL A 75 -2.20 12.08 6.21
N ALA A 76 -1.60 11.18 5.44
CA ALA A 76 -2.09 9.80 5.31
C ALA A 76 -2.10 9.06 6.66
N THR A 77 -1.06 9.24 7.48
CA THR A 77 -0.98 8.63 8.81
C THR A 77 -2.02 9.21 9.76
N ASP A 78 -2.17 10.53 9.78
CA ASP A 78 -3.15 11.21 10.64
C ASP A 78 -4.59 10.83 10.23
N LEU A 79 -4.83 10.66 8.93
CA LEU A 79 -6.10 10.15 8.43
C LEU A 79 -6.35 8.70 8.83
N ASP A 80 -5.39 7.79 8.66
CA ASP A 80 -5.55 6.39 9.04
C ASP A 80 -5.79 6.23 10.56
N ALA A 81 -5.09 7.03 11.37
CA ALA A 81 -5.27 7.05 12.82
C ALA A 81 -6.67 7.53 13.24
N SER A 82 -7.26 8.47 12.50
CA SER A 82 -8.59 9.02 12.80
C SER A 82 -9.74 8.22 12.17
N ARG A 83 -9.50 7.62 11.00
CA ARG A 83 -10.49 6.88 10.21
C ARG A 83 -9.85 5.63 9.59
N PRO A 84 -9.61 4.58 10.39
CA PRO A 84 -8.97 3.36 9.91
C PRO A 84 -9.69 2.78 8.69
N GLY A 85 -8.93 2.47 7.64
CA GLY A 85 -9.45 1.89 6.40
C GLY A 85 -10.04 2.86 5.39
N GLU A 86 -10.18 4.16 5.69
CA GLU A 86 -10.53 5.13 4.63
C GLU A 86 -9.38 5.33 3.64
N LEU A 87 -8.13 5.25 4.11
CA LEU A 87 -6.96 5.54 3.29
C LEU A 87 -6.90 4.65 2.04
N THR A 88 -7.23 3.36 2.12
CA THR A 88 -7.24 2.45 0.94
C THR A 88 -8.24 2.90 -0.12
N ARG A 89 -9.41 3.39 0.29
CA ARG A 89 -10.43 3.97 -0.60
C ARG A 89 -9.91 5.24 -1.27
N ILE A 90 -9.24 6.10 -0.51
CA ILE A 90 -8.61 7.32 -1.03
C ILE A 90 -7.42 7.00 -1.93
N LEU A 91 -6.73 5.87 -1.75
CA LEU A 91 -5.65 5.45 -2.63
C LEU A 91 -6.16 4.83 -3.93
N GLY A 92 -7.36 4.25 -3.99
CA GLY A 92 -8.04 3.80 -5.22
C GLY A 92 -7.10 3.35 -6.35
N PRO A 93 -6.97 4.06 -7.50
CA PRO A 93 -6.08 3.63 -8.59
C PRO A 93 -4.58 3.59 -8.25
N LEU A 94 -4.13 4.37 -7.27
CA LEU A 94 -2.75 4.35 -6.77
C LEU A 94 -2.51 3.23 -5.76
N LEU A 95 -3.56 2.60 -5.22
CA LEU A 95 -3.44 1.58 -4.18
C LEU A 95 -2.53 0.42 -4.60
N PRO A 96 -2.66 -0.21 -5.79
CA PRO A 96 -1.75 -1.29 -6.20
C PRO A 96 -0.30 -0.82 -6.30
N VAL A 97 -0.08 0.40 -6.81
CA VAL A 97 1.26 0.97 -6.97
C VAL A 97 1.90 1.23 -5.60
N ILE A 98 1.20 1.89 -4.69
CA ILE A 98 1.69 2.18 -3.33
C ILE A 98 1.92 0.88 -2.57
N ALA A 99 0.99 -0.06 -2.66
CA ALA A 99 1.10 -1.36 -2.03
C ALA A 99 2.32 -2.15 -2.53
N ALA A 100 2.61 -2.11 -3.82
CA ALA A 100 3.81 -2.75 -4.39
C ALA A 100 5.11 -2.12 -3.86
N HIS A 101 5.16 -0.78 -3.75
CA HIS A 101 6.31 -0.09 -3.16
C HIS A 101 6.49 -0.43 -1.68
N ILE A 102 5.40 -0.57 -0.93
CA ILE A 102 5.44 -1.01 0.47
C ILE A 102 5.92 -2.45 0.56
N MET A 103 5.43 -3.35 -0.30
CA MET A 103 5.91 -4.74 -0.34
C MET A 103 7.42 -4.80 -0.57
N ALA A 104 7.96 -4.00 -1.49
CA ALA A 104 9.38 -3.94 -1.79
C ALA A 104 10.22 -3.08 -0.81
N SER A 105 9.59 -2.38 0.15
CA SER A 105 10.24 -1.40 1.01
C SER A 105 11.12 -2.06 2.09
N PRO A 106 12.41 -1.72 2.19
CA PRO A 106 13.28 -2.15 3.29
C PRO A 106 12.78 -1.67 4.65
N VAL A 107 12.19 -0.48 4.71
CA VAL A 107 11.59 0.10 5.93
C VAL A 107 10.41 -0.75 6.39
N ALA A 108 9.53 -1.14 5.48
CA ALA A 108 8.39 -2.01 5.80
C ALA A 108 8.87 -3.41 6.24
N ILE A 109 9.87 -3.98 5.56
CA ILE A 109 10.47 -5.27 5.92
C ILE A 109 11.03 -5.25 7.35
N ALA A 110 11.75 -4.18 7.71
CA ALA A 110 12.36 -4.05 9.03
C ALA A 110 11.33 -3.82 10.14
N LEU A 111 10.27 -3.05 9.87
CA LEU A 111 9.26 -2.69 10.87
C LEU A 111 8.18 -3.77 11.06
N PHE A 112 7.90 -4.55 10.01
CA PHE A 112 6.82 -5.55 10.01
C PHE A 112 7.32 -6.97 9.69
N PRO A 113 8.35 -7.50 10.38
CA PRO A 113 9.06 -8.72 9.96
C PRO A 113 8.20 -9.99 9.97
N TYR A 114 7.16 -10.07 10.80
CA TYR A 114 6.34 -11.28 10.97
C TYR A 114 5.14 -11.37 10.02
N GLY A 115 4.71 -10.25 9.45
CA GLY A 115 3.63 -10.27 8.46
C GLY A 115 4.10 -10.58 7.03
N TYR A 116 5.41 -10.51 6.76
CA TYR A 116 5.99 -10.81 5.44
C TYR A 116 6.01 -12.31 5.12
N ALA A 117 6.05 -13.18 6.13
CA ALA A 117 6.23 -14.63 5.95
C ALA A 117 4.92 -15.43 5.82
N ALA A 118 3.76 -14.84 6.14
CA ALA A 118 2.49 -15.55 6.16
C ALA A 118 1.76 -15.60 4.80
N GLY A 119 2.19 -14.79 3.81
CA GLY A 119 1.47 -14.61 2.54
C GLY A 119 1.98 -15.43 1.34
N THR A 120 3.15 -16.06 1.42
CA THR A 120 3.77 -16.70 0.24
C THR A 120 3.44 -18.19 0.07
N SER A 121 2.64 -18.80 0.96
CA SER A 121 2.48 -20.26 0.96
C SER A 121 1.04 -20.79 0.85
N GLN A 122 0.02 -19.93 0.75
CA GLN A 122 -1.36 -20.45 0.61
C GLN A 122 -1.97 -20.29 -0.79
N TRP A 123 -1.42 -19.45 -1.67
CA TRP A 123 -1.97 -19.28 -3.03
C TRP A 123 -1.05 -19.78 -4.16
N SER A 124 0.11 -20.38 -3.84
CA SER A 124 1.00 -21.00 -4.83
C SER A 124 1.01 -22.54 -4.84
N THR A 125 0.11 -23.22 -4.11
CA THR A 125 0.00 -24.69 -4.16
C THR A 125 -1.44 -25.13 -4.40
N ASP A 126 -2.05 -24.59 -5.45
CA ASP A 126 -3.23 -25.22 -6.07
C ASP A 126 -3.27 -24.90 -7.58
N ALA A 127 -2.12 -25.13 -8.24
CA ALA A 127 -2.05 -25.24 -9.69
C ALA A 127 -1.62 -26.67 -10.03
N GLU A 128 -2.60 -27.58 -9.95
CA GLU A 128 -2.69 -28.84 -10.69
C GLU A 128 -1.37 -29.63 -10.85
N GLU A 129 -0.95 -30.31 -9.78
CA GLU A 129 -0.43 -31.68 -9.92
C GLU A 129 -1.61 -32.67 -9.85
N ASP A 130 -2.48 -32.61 -10.86
CA ASP A 130 -3.30 -33.76 -11.26
C ASP A 130 -2.66 -34.24 -12.58
N GLY A 131 -1.82 -35.26 -12.61
CA GLY A 131 -2.15 -36.61 -12.20
C GLY A 131 -2.40 -37.42 -13.46
N GLU A 132 -1.35 -38.01 -14.04
CA GLU A 132 -1.50 -39.34 -14.63
C GLU A 132 -0.20 -40.14 -14.52
N PHE A 133 -0.31 -41.17 -13.67
CA PHE A 133 0.59 -42.28 -13.48
C PHE A 133 0.43 -43.28 -14.64
N PHE A 134 1.57 -43.82 -15.11
CA PHE A 134 1.80 -44.92 -16.06
C PHE A 134 1.64 -44.65 -17.56
#